data_AF-A0A2A4UAH8-F1
#
_entry.id   AF-A0A2A4UAH8-F1
#
_cell.length_a   1.000
_cell.length_b   1.000
_cell.length_c   1.000
_cell.angle_alpha   90.00
_cell.angle_beta   90.00
_cell.angle_gamma   90.00
#
_symmetry.space_group_name_H-M   'P 1'
#
loop_
_entity.id
_entity.type
_entity.pdbx_description
1 polymer ?
#
loop_
_entity_poly.entity_id
_entity_poly.type
_entity_poly.pdbx_seq_one_letter_code
_entity_poly.pdbx_strand_id
1 'polypeptide(L)'
;MISRDLGGFSYCPLAFGLLAFRIAAMKQVFSLIGKLLLVLAFASGIGELAAHGIQAELSSIPSSGEVWAVLSPDRFEAFSATHSGLFWQTILSIPAWALFGIPGFVIVFVFHDKTAGDEAELEDSLFLYDELTKQVKNGDYENFGEAETRAKQGDMDPRGDVRISVAEERYSESVLEPELAPKHDYLFKNKT
;
A
#
# COMPACT_ATOMS: atom_id res chain seq x y z
N MET A 1 65.31 -16.31 1.88
CA MET A 1 64.58 -15.89 3.08
C MET A 1 63.99 -14.52 2.83
N ILE A 2 62.70 -14.46 2.48
CA ILE A 2 61.92 -13.22 2.39
C ILE A 2 60.59 -13.55 3.06
N SER A 3 60.47 -13.24 4.36
CA SER A 3 59.19 -13.29 5.06
C SER A 3 58.38 -12.07 4.63
N ARG A 4 57.22 -12.32 4.02
CA ARG A 4 56.21 -11.30 3.77
C ARG A 4 55.33 -11.21 5.01
N ASP A 5 55.49 -10.13 5.76
CA ASP A 5 54.53 -9.69 6.76
C ASP A 5 53.21 -9.33 6.06
N LEU A 6 52.22 -10.21 6.18
CA LEU A 6 50.83 -9.92 5.87
C LEU A 6 50.24 -9.16 7.06
N GLY A 7 50.37 -7.83 7.01
CA GLY A 7 49.73 -6.91 7.92
C GLY A 7 48.22 -7.17 7.97
N GLY A 8 47.74 -7.53 9.16
CA GLY A 8 46.33 -7.71 9.45
C GLY A 8 45.58 -6.39 9.26
N PHE A 9 44.81 -6.31 8.17
CA PHE A 9 43.73 -5.35 8.07
C PHE A 9 42.63 -5.78 9.06
N SER A 10 42.76 -5.29 10.30
CA SER A 10 41.69 -5.32 11.28
C SER A 10 40.64 -4.30 10.84
N TYR A 11 39.74 -4.74 9.95
CA TYR A 11 38.61 -3.94 9.50
C TYR A 11 37.65 -3.73 10.68
N CYS A 12 37.47 -2.47 11.06
CA CYS A 12 36.64 -2.05 12.18
C CYS A 12 35.14 -2.31 11.86
N PRO A 13 34.47 -3.26 12.54
CA PRO A 13 33.08 -3.64 12.22
C PRO A 13 32.07 -2.53 12.52
N LEU A 14 32.44 -1.54 13.35
CA LEU A 14 31.56 -0.44 13.75
C LEU A 14 31.29 0.56 12.63
N ALA A 15 32.23 0.79 11.72
CA ALA A 15 32.04 1.71 10.60
C ALA A 15 31.06 1.16 9.55
N PHE A 16 31.02 -0.17 9.39
CA PHE A 16 30.14 -0.84 8.43
C PHE A 16 28.68 -0.84 8.91
N GLY A 17 28.45 -1.00 10.22
CA GLY A 17 27.11 -0.96 10.82
C GLY A 17 26.42 0.40 10.69
N LEU A 18 27.16 1.50 10.88
CA LEU A 18 26.64 2.86 10.74
C LEU A 18 26.25 3.20 9.29
N LEU A 19 27.04 2.71 8.32
CA LEU A 19 26.75 2.89 6.90
C LEU A 19 25.52 2.08 6.49
N ALA A 20 25.42 0.82 6.91
CA ALA A 20 24.28 -0.04 6.62
C ALA A 20 22.97 0.51 7.22
N PHE A 21 23.01 1.02 8.46
CA PHE A 21 21.85 1.65 9.10
C PHE A 21 21.37 2.88 8.34
N ARG A 22 22.28 3.73 7.86
CA ARG A 22 21.95 4.92 7.06
C ARG A 22 21.31 4.55 5.73
N ILE A 23 21.80 3.49 5.07
CA ILE A 23 21.25 3.00 3.80
C ILE A 23 19.83 2.44 4.01
N ALA A 24 19.61 1.65 5.06
CA ALA A 24 18.30 1.11 5.39
C ALA A 24 17.27 2.21 5.71
N ALA A 25 17.65 3.20 6.53
CA ALA A 25 16.78 4.34 6.84
C ALA A 25 16.45 5.17 5.59
N MET A 26 17.43 5.36 4.70
CA MET A 26 17.23 6.11 3.46
C MET A 26 16.25 5.40 2.51
N LYS A 27 16.35 4.07 2.37
CA LYS A 27 15.39 3.27 1.61
C LYS A 27 13.96 3.41 2.15
N GLN A 28 13.79 3.34 3.47
CA GLN A 28 12.48 3.51 4.12
C GLN A 28 11.87 4.88 3.82
N VAL A 29 12.67 5.95 3.89
CA VAL A 29 12.21 7.31 3.56
C VAL A 29 11.78 7.41 2.10
N PHE A 30 12.56 6.88 1.16
CA PHE A 30 12.18 6.87 -0.26
C PHE A 30 10.91 6.06 -0.51
N SER A 31 10.76 4.89 0.14
CA SER A 31 9.54 4.09 0.06
C SER A 31 8.30 4.85 0.58
N LEU A 32 8.43 5.57 1.70
CA LEU A 32 7.35 6.41 2.23
C LEU A 32 6.98 7.56 1.29
N ILE A 33 7.98 8.24 0.72
CA ILE A 33 7.76 9.29 -0.27
C ILE A 33 7.04 8.73 -1.50
N GLY A 34 7.46 7.55 -1.99
CA GLY A 34 6.79 6.87 -3.09
C GLY A 34 5.33 6.54 -2.80
N LYS A 35 5.03 5.99 -1.61
CA LYS A 35 3.64 5.72 -1.18
C LYS A 35 2.82 7.00 -1.09
N LEU A 36 3.38 8.07 -0.53
CA LEU A 36 2.72 9.37 -0.42
C LEU A 36 2.40 9.96 -1.80
N LEU A 37 3.35 9.90 -2.74
CA LEU A 37 3.15 10.31 -4.13
C LEU A 37 2.02 9.53 -4.80
N LEU A 38 1.92 8.23 -4.53
CA LEU A 38 0.90 7.35 -5.09
C LEU A 38 -0.50 7.67 -4.54
N VAL A 39 -0.60 7.95 -3.23
CA VAL A 39 -1.84 8.45 -2.61
C VAL A 39 -2.23 9.81 -3.21
N LEU A 40 -1.27 10.71 -3.41
CA LEU A 40 -1.51 12.01 -4.03
C LEU A 40 -1.99 11.87 -5.48
N ALA A 41 -1.39 10.95 -6.24
CA ALA A 41 -1.79 10.65 -7.62
C ALA A 41 -3.23 10.13 -7.69
N PHE A 42 -3.60 9.25 -6.76
CA PHE A 42 -4.96 8.73 -6.65
C PHE A 42 -5.97 9.82 -6.26
N ALA A 43 -5.64 10.63 -5.25
CA ALA A 43 -6.47 11.77 -4.86
C ALA A 43 -6.65 12.78 -6.01
N SER A 44 -5.58 13.04 -6.76
CA SER A 44 -5.60 13.88 -7.96
C SER A 44 -6.49 13.29 -9.05
N GLY A 45 -6.42 11.98 -9.29
CA GLY A 45 -7.27 11.28 -10.26
C GLY A 45 -8.76 11.36 -9.88
N ILE A 46 -9.09 11.24 -8.59
CA ILE A 46 -10.46 11.47 -8.10
C ILE A 46 -10.90 12.92 -8.35
N GLY A 47 -10.01 13.89 -8.11
CA GLY A 47 -10.28 15.31 -8.37
C GLY A 47 -10.57 15.59 -9.85
N GLU A 48 -9.76 15.02 -10.76
CA GLU A 48 -10.00 15.10 -12.20
C GLU A 48 -11.34 14.46 -12.60
N LEU A 49 -11.66 13.30 -12.04
CA LEU A 49 -12.93 12.62 -12.28
C LEU A 49 -14.14 13.45 -11.79
N ALA A 50 -14.01 14.08 -10.62
CA ALA A 50 -15.04 14.95 -10.06
C ALA A 50 -15.24 16.22 -10.92
N ALA A 51 -14.15 16.83 -11.40
CA ALA A 51 -14.22 17.99 -12.29
C ALA A 51 -14.92 17.65 -13.62
N HIS A 52 -14.65 16.47 -14.19
CA HIS A 52 -15.37 15.97 -15.36
C HIS A 52 -16.88 15.83 -15.13
N GLY A 53 -17.29 15.42 -13.94
CA GLY A 53 -18.71 15.32 -13.60
C GLY A 53 -19.45 16.65 -13.63
N ILE A 54 -18.73 17.77 -13.44
CA ILE A 54 -19.32 19.12 -13.37
C ILE A 54 -19.31 19.80 -14.75
N GLN A 55 -18.30 19.54 -15.59
CA GLN A 55 -18.17 20.13 -16.92
C GLN A 55 -18.03 19.04 -17.99
N ALA A 56 -19.18 18.62 -18.53
CA ALA A 56 -19.27 17.59 -19.57
C ALA A 56 -18.65 18.01 -20.93
N GLU A 57 -18.27 19.28 -21.09
CA GLU A 57 -17.66 19.81 -22.33
C GLU A 57 -16.14 19.89 -22.30
N LEU A 58 -15.46 19.56 -21.18
CA LEU A 58 -14.00 19.48 -21.18
C LEU A 58 -13.52 18.31 -22.03
N SER A 59 -12.38 18.51 -22.69
CA SER A 59 -11.71 17.49 -23.50
C SER A 59 -11.55 16.18 -22.70
N SER A 60 -11.51 15.05 -23.39
CA SER A 60 -11.57 13.70 -22.78
C SER A 60 -10.52 13.41 -21.70
N ILE A 61 -9.46 14.22 -21.57
CA ILE A 61 -8.43 14.09 -20.54
C ILE A 61 -7.97 15.50 -20.13
N PRO A 62 -8.40 16.04 -18.98
CA PRO A 62 -8.07 17.38 -18.53
C PRO A 62 -6.59 17.44 -18.20
N SER A 63 -5.95 18.50 -18.68
CA SER A 63 -4.55 18.73 -18.37
C SER A 63 -4.39 19.22 -16.92
N SER A 64 -3.23 18.99 -16.31
CA SER A 64 -2.98 19.51 -14.95
C SER A 64 -3.08 21.04 -14.87
N GLY A 65 -2.79 21.74 -15.97
CA GLY A 65 -3.01 23.18 -16.10
C GLY A 65 -4.48 23.58 -16.00
N GLU A 66 -5.39 22.84 -16.63
CA GLU A 66 -6.83 23.09 -16.56
C GLU A 66 -7.36 22.84 -15.15
N VAL A 67 -6.94 21.75 -14.50
CA VAL A 67 -7.32 21.44 -13.12
C VAL A 67 -6.88 22.56 -12.17
N TRP A 68 -5.65 23.06 -12.35
CA TRP A 68 -5.15 24.15 -11.52
C TRP A 68 -5.87 25.47 -11.79
N ALA A 69 -6.15 25.79 -13.06
CA ALA A 69 -6.94 26.96 -13.42
C ALA A 69 -8.34 26.94 -12.78
N VAL A 70 -8.96 25.75 -12.65
CA VAL A 70 -10.26 25.59 -11.97
C VAL A 70 -10.13 25.74 -10.45
N LEU A 71 -9.11 25.14 -9.82
CA LEU A 71 -8.92 25.19 -8.37
C LEU A 71 -8.48 26.57 -7.84
N SER A 72 -7.64 27.29 -8.60
CA SER A 72 -7.08 28.57 -8.17
C SER A 72 -6.73 29.45 -9.38
N PRO A 73 -7.74 30.09 -10.01
CA PRO A 73 -7.56 30.87 -11.24
C PRO A 73 -6.54 32.01 -11.05
N ASP A 74 -6.66 32.78 -9.97
CA ASP A 74 -5.80 33.95 -9.70
C ASP A 74 -4.31 33.57 -9.60
N ARG A 75 -4.00 32.40 -9.01
CA ARG A 75 -2.61 31.93 -8.86
C ARG A 75 -2.08 31.32 -10.14
N PHE A 76 -2.94 30.70 -10.94
CA PHE A 76 -2.56 30.11 -12.21
C PHE A 76 -2.13 31.18 -13.22
N GLU A 77 -2.86 32.30 -13.31
CA GLU A 77 -2.47 33.41 -14.19
C GLU A 77 -1.12 34.00 -13.81
N ALA A 78 -0.89 34.25 -12.51
CA ALA A 78 0.40 34.75 -12.02
C ALA A 78 1.55 33.77 -12.28
N PHE A 79 1.29 32.47 -12.10
CA PHE A 79 2.29 31.42 -12.32
C PHE A 79 2.64 31.24 -13.80
N SER A 80 1.63 31.16 -14.67
CA SER A 80 1.79 30.99 -16.12
C SER A 80 2.47 32.19 -16.78
N ALA A 81 2.18 33.42 -16.30
CA ALA A 81 2.88 34.62 -16.73
C ALA A 81 4.37 34.60 -16.37
N THR A 82 4.72 34.01 -15.21
CA THR A 82 6.11 33.91 -14.74
C THR A 82 6.87 32.76 -15.41
N HIS A 83 6.18 31.67 -15.74
CA HIS A 83 6.76 30.42 -16.24
C HIS A 83 6.26 30.08 -17.66
N SER A 84 6.51 30.97 -18.61
CA SER A 84 6.06 30.83 -20.02
C SER A 84 6.95 29.91 -20.89
N GLY A 85 7.85 29.13 -20.27
CA GLY A 85 8.76 28.24 -20.98
C GLY A 85 8.09 26.99 -21.53
N LEU A 86 8.61 26.47 -22.66
CA LEU A 86 8.13 25.25 -23.33
C LEU A 86 8.13 24.02 -22.40
N PHE A 87 9.07 23.98 -21.45
CA PHE A 87 9.13 22.98 -20.38
C PHE A 87 7.89 22.98 -19.49
N TRP A 88 7.47 24.16 -19.02
CA TRP A 88 6.30 24.29 -18.14
C TRP A 88 5.00 24.01 -18.87
N GLN A 89 4.90 24.40 -20.15
CA GLN A 89 3.75 24.03 -20.99
C GLN A 89 3.65 22.51 -21.16
N THR A 90 4.77 21.82 -21.34
CA THR A 90 4.80 20.35 -21.47
C THR A 90 4.43 19.67 -20.16
N ILE A 91 4.90 20.18 -19.02
CA ILE A 91 4.51 19.66 -17.69
C ILE A 91 3.02 19.86 -17.43
N LEU A 92 2.50 21.05 -17.73
CA LEU A 92 1.09 21.38 -17.51
C LEU A 92 0.15 20.64 -18.46
N SER A 93 0.64 20.16 -19.62
CA SER A 93 -0.16 19.34 -20.53
C SER A 93 -0.32 17.89 -20.06
N ILE A 94 0.51 17.43 -19.12
CA ILE A 94 0.44 16.07 -18.58
C ILE A 94 -0.69 16.02 -17.53
N PRO A 95 -1.51 14.95 -17.49
CA PRO A 95 -2.50 14.75 -16.44
C PRO A 95 -1.86 14.78 -15.06
N ALA A 96 -2.52 15.37 -14.07
CA ALA A 96 -1.94 15.54 -12.75
C ALA A 96 -1.69 14.18 -12.07
N TRP A 97 -2.57 13.19 -12.28
CA TRP A 97 -2.33 11.83 -11.79
C TRP A 97 -1.05 11.20 -12.37
N ALA A 98 -0.72 11.48 -13.64
CA ALA A 98 0.48 10.92 -14.28
C ALA A 98 1.75 11.60 -13.73
N LEU A 99 1.65 12.91 -13.45
CA LEU A 99 2.75 13.70 -12.93
C LEU A 99 3.26 13.22 -11.57
N PHE A 100 2.33 12.81 -10.69
CA PHE A 100 2.67 12.25 -9.38
C PHE A 100 2.74 10.72 -9.37
N GLY A 101 1.92 10.07 -10.19
CA GLY A 101 1.73 8.62 -10.20
C GLY A 101 2.90 7.88 -10.81
N ILE A 102 3.43 8.32 -11.95
CA ILE A 102 4.59 7.68 -12.61
C ILE A 102 5.82 7.71 -11.69
N PRO A 103 6.28 8.87 -11.18
CA PRO A 103 7.43 8.89 -10.28
C PRO A 103 7.15 8.16 -8.97
N GLY A 104 5.94 8.27 -8.40
CA GLY A 104 5.55 7.52 -7.21
C GLY A 104 5.65 6.00 -7.42
N PHE A 105 5.10 5.50 -8.52
CA PHE A 105 5.15 4.10 -8.90
C PHE A 105 6.58 3.61 -9.12
N VAL A 106 7.40 4.36 -9.86
CA VAL A 106 8.81 4.02 -10.11
C VAL A 106 9.59 3.95 -8.80
N ILE A 107 9.40 4.91 -7.89
CA ILE A 107 10.07 4.89 -6.58
C ILE A 107 9.62 3.69 -5.76
N VAL A 108 8.31 3.44 -5.64
CA VAL A 108 7.82 2.27 -4.89
C VAL A 108 8.34 0.98 -5.50
N PHE A 109 8.37 0.85 -6.82
CA PHE A 109 8.82 -0.35 -7.53
C PHE A 109 10.33 -0.60 -7.37
N VAL A 110 11.16 0.45 -7.50
CA VAL A 110 12.63 0.34 -7.36
C VAL A 110 13.05 0.08 -5.92
N PHE A 111 12.34 0.67 -4.95
CA PHE A 111 12.62 0.52 -3.52
C PHE A 111 11.73 -0.50 -2.83
N HIS A 112 10.97 -1.30 -3.58
CA HIS A 112 10.26 -2.45 -3.03
C HIS A 112 11.33 -3.47 -2.64
N ASP A 113 11.63 -3.58 -1.36
CA ASP A 113 12.49 -4.67 -0.88
C ASP A 113 11.71 -5.97 -1.13
N LYS A 114 12.11 -6.68 -2.19
CA LYS A 114 11.67 -8.06 -2.44
C LYS A 114 12.31 -8.93 -1.37
N THR A 115 11.71 -8.93 -0.18
CA THR A 115 12.06 -9.91 0.84
C THR A 115 11.68 -11.28 0.28
N ALA A 116 12.64 -12.17 0.09
CA ALA A 116 12.40 -13.49 -0.51
C ALA A 116 11.37 -14.35 0.25
N GLY A 117 11.01 -13.98 1.49
CA GLY A 117 9.91 -14.58 2.24
C GLY A 117 8.52 -14.07 1.84
N ASP A 118 8.42 -12.85 1.30
CA ASP A 118 7.15 -12.21 0.96
C ASP A 118 6.54 -12.82 -0.31
N GLU A 119 7.37 -13.25 -1.27
CA GLU A 119 6.91 -14.00 -2.45
C GLU A 119 6.45 -15.42 -2.07
N ALA A 120 7.13 -16.08 -1.12
CA ALA A 120 6.74 -17.40 -0.63
C ALA A 120 5.44 -17.35 0.20
N GLU A 121 5.28 -16.35 1.07
CA GLU A 121 4.04 -16.12 1.83
C GLU A 121 2.87 -15.74 0.89
N LEU A 122 3.13 -14.98 -0.17
CA LEU A 122 2.13 -14.64 -1.18
C LEU A 122 1.69 -15.90 -1.97
N GLU A 123 2.64 -16.75 -2.37
CA GLU A 123 2.34 -18.02 -3.04
C GLU A 123 1.51 -18.94 -2.14
N ASP A 124 1.89 -19.09 -0.86
CA ASP A 124 1.14 -19.88 0.12
C ASP A 124 -0.28 -19.33 0.33
N SER A 125 -0.45 -18.01 0.37
CA SER A 125 -1.78 -17.38 0.48
C SER A 125 -2.65 -17.66 -0.76
N LEU A 126 -2.07 -17.65 -1.96
CA LEU A 126 -2.76 -17.97 -3.20
C LEU A 126 -3.21 -19.43 -3.26
N PHE A 127 -2.37 -20.36 -2.79
CA PHE A 127 -2.74 -21.78 -2.69
C PHE A 127 -3.89 -22.01 -1.70
N LEU A 128 -3.90 -21.29 -0.56
CA LEU A 128 -4.98 -21.38 0.41
C LEU A 128 -6.33 -20.92 -0.19
N TYR A 129 -6.35 -19.84 -0.97
CA TYR A 129 -7.56 -19.37 -1.62
C TYR A 129 -8.08 -20.33 -2.70
N ASP A 130 -7.20 -20.95 -3.49
CA ASP A 130 -7.62 -21.95 -4.49
C ASP A 130 -8.23 -23.19 -3.81
N GLU A 131 -7.64 -23.64 -2.70
CA GLU A 131 -8.14 -24.76 -1.92
C GLU A 131 -9.52 -24.45 -1.29
N LEU A 132 -9.68 -23.26 -0.70
CA LEU A 132 -10.97 -22.78 -0.19
C LEU A 132 -12.03 -22.70 -1.29
N THR A 133 -11.65 -22.22 -2.48
CA THR A 133 -12.58 -22.10 -3.62
C THR A 133 -13.01 -23.48 -4.14
N LYS A 134 -12.12 -24.47 -4.12
CA LYS A 134 -12.44 -25.87 -4.46
C LYS A 134 -13.42 -26.50 -3.45
N GLN A 135 -13.23 -26.26 -2.16
CA GLN A 135 -14.12 -26.76 -1.11
C GLN A 135 -15.53 -26.17 -1.21
N VAL A 136 -15.62 -24.85 -1.44
CA VAL A 136 -16.88 -24.11 -1.71
C VAL A 136 -17.61 -24.66 -2.94
N LYS A 137 -16.86 -24.95 -4.02
CA LYS A 137 -17.42 -25.51 -5.26
C LYS A 137 -17.93 -26.95 -5.10
N ASN A 138 -17.30 -27.73 -4.24
CA ASN A 138 -17.68 -29.12 -3.98
C ASN A 138 -18.84 -29.27 -2.99
N GLY A 139 -19.36 -28.15 -2.46
CA GLY A 139 -20.54 -28.14 -1.59
C GLY A 139 -20.29 -28.68 -0.18
N ASP A 140 -19.02 -28.83 0.22
CA ASP A 140 -18.62 -29.48 1.47
C ASP A 140 -18.40 -28.42 2.57
N TYR A 141 -19.49 -27.76 2.98
CA TYR A 141 -19.47 -26.73 4.02
C TYR A 141 -19.58 -27.29 5.44
N GLU A 142 -19.79 -28.60 5.61
CA GLU A 142 -20.06 -29.20 6.92
C GLU A 142 -18.79 -29.50 7.74
N ASN A 143 -17.59 -29.32 7.17
CA ASN A 143 -16.33 -29.75 7.79
C ASN A 143 -15.43 -28.62 8.33
N PHE A 144 -15.90 -27.37 8.34
CA PHE A 144 -15.13 -26.24 8.88
C PHE A 144 -14.99 -26.29 10.42
N GLY A 145 -15.84 -27.05 11.11
CA GLY A 145 -15.78 -27.22 12.57
C GLY A 145 -14.83 -28.34 13.06
N GLU A 146 -14.45 -29.30 12.21
CA GLU A 146 -13.60 -30.43 12.64
C GLU A 146 -12.09 -30.16 12.48
N ALA A 147 -11.70 -29.17 11.66
CA ALA A 147 -10.30 -28.75 11.56
C ALA A 147 -9.78 -28.11 12.87
N GLU A 148 -10.65 -27.41 13.60
CA GLU A 148 -10.31 -26.81 14.90
C GLU A 148 -10.21 -27.86 16.03
N THR A 149 -10.98 -28.95 15.96
CA THR A 149 -10.94 -30.02 16.97
C THR A 149 -9.78 -30.99 16.76
N ARG A 150 -9.31 -31.19 15.51
CA ARG A 150 -8.12 -32.01 15.24
C ARG A 150 -6.81 -31.34 15.66
N ALA A 151 -6.73 -30.00 15.61
CA ALA A 151 -5.61 -29.24 16.15
C ALA A 151 -5.53 -29.32 17.69
N LYS A 152 -6.66 -29.56 18.38
CA LYS A 152 -6.71 -29.78 19.83
C LYS A 152 -6.49 -31.23 20.26
N GLN A 153 -6.43 -32.17 19.32
CA GLN A 153 -6.44 -33.61 19.62
C GLN A 153 -5.29 -34.38 18.94
N GLY A 154 -4.15 -33.71 18.77
CA GLY A 154 -2.88 -34.31 18.35
C GLY A 154 -1.82 -34.15 19.43
N ASP A 155 -1.67 -35.18 20.27
CA ASP A 155 -0.44 -35.66 20.91
C ASP A 155 0.68 -34.61 21.12
N MET A 156 0.52 -33.77 22.15
CA MET A 156 1.55 -32.85 22.59
C MET A 156 2.48 -33.57 23.58
N ASP A 157 3.66 -33.98 23.11
CA ASP A 157 4.80 -34.31 23.98
C ASP A 157 5.10 -33.10 24.89
N PRO A 158 4.98 -33.21 26.24
CA PRO A 158 5.08 -32.07 27.14
C PRO A 158 6.52 -31.52 27.31
N ARG A 159 7.44 -31.81 26.38
CA ARG A 159 8.84 -31.36 26.40
C ARG A 159 9.21 -30.33 25.33
N GLY A 160 8.27 -29.91 24.48
CA GLY A 160 8.49 -28.87 23.46
C GLY A 160 8.06 -27.48 23.92
N ASP A 161 9.04 -26.66 24.29
CA ASP A 161 9.02 -25.20 24.49
C ASP A 161 7.68 -24.44 24.55
N VAL A 162 7.32 -24.11 25.79
CA VAL A 162 6.37 -23.07 26.20
C VAL A 162 6.89 -21.69 25.76
N ARG A 163 6.62 -21.26 24.52
CA ARG A 163 6.80 -19.84 24.09
C ARG A 163 5.74 -19.29 23.14
N ILE A 164 4.59 -19.96 22.99
CA ILE A 164 3.46 -19.44 22.21
C ILE A 164 2.21 -19.47 23.09
N SER A 165 2.14 -18.58 24.09
CA SER A 165 0.95 -18.47 24.95
C SER A 165 0.78 -17.07 25.56
N VAL A 166 1.15 -16.02 24.84
CA VAL A 166 1.00 -14.63 25.36
C VAL A 166 0.35 -13.68 24.33
N ALA A 167 0.17 -14.08 23.07
CA ALA A 167 -0.42 -13.20 22.05
C ALA A 167 -1.94 -13.40 21.84
N GLU A 168 -2.51 -14.53 22.24
CA GLU A 168 -3.90 -14.87 21.89
C GLU A 168 -4.96 -14.36 22.89
N GLU A 169 -4.59 -14.05 24.14
CA GLU A 169 -5.58 -13.58 25.13
C GLU A 169 -5.98 -12.10 24.99
N ARG A 170 -5.39 -11.33 24.06
CA ARG A 170 -5.73 -9.90 23.88
C ARG A 170 -6.78 -9.60 22.82
N TYR A 171 -7.25 -10.58 22.05
CA TYR A 171 -8.24 -10.36 21.00
C TYR A 171 -9.68 -10.72 21.39
N SER A 172 -9.89 -11.37 22.54
CA SER A 172 -11.22 -11.80 23.00
C SER A 172 -11.93 -10.79 23.91
N GLU A 173 -11.31 -9.63 24.21
CA GLU A 173 -11.88 -8.60 25.10
C GLU A 173 -12.08 -7.24 24.41
N SER A 174 -12.36 -7.20 23.11
CA SER A 174 -12.98 -6.03 22.47
C SER A 174 -14.45 -6.31 22.21
N VAL A 175 -15.23 -6.11 23.27
CA VAL A 175 -16.58 -5.56 23.28
C VAL A 175 -17.20 -5.43 21.88
N LEU A 176 -18.03 -6.42 21.53
CA LEU A 176 -19.08 -6.27 20.53
C LEU A 176 -19.99 -5.13 20.98
N GLU A 177 -19.85 -3.93 20.41
CA GLU A 177 -20.91 -2.92 20.44
C GLU A 177 -22.02 -3.35 19.47
N PRO A 178 -23.24 -3.66 19.95
CA PRO A 178 -24.36 -3.99 19.10
C PRO A 178 -25.13 -2.71 18.76
N GLU A 179 -24.57 -1.82 17.93
CA GLU A 179 -25.29 -0.57 17.62
C GLU A 179 -25.20 -0.04 16.18
N LEU A 180 -25.13 -0.92 15.17
CA LEU A 180 -25.44 -0.52 13.79
C LEU A 180 -26.31 -1.56 13.08
N ALA A 181 -27.53 -1.73 13.56
CA ALA A 181 -28.62 -2.20 12.71
C ALA A 181 -29.08 -1.02 11.83
N PRO A 182 -28.94 -1.07 10.49
CA PRO A 182 -29.49 -0.03 9.62
C PRO A 182 -31.02 -0.08 9.69
N LYS A 183 -31.60 0.95 10.31
CA LYS A 183 -33.04 1.18 10.36
C LYS A 183 -33.51 1.58 8.95
N HIS A 184 -33.91 0.60 8.15
CA HIS A 184 -34.51 0.84 6.84
C HIS A 184 -35.94 1.42 7.02
N ASP A 185 -36.03 2.74 7.18
CA ASP A 185 -37.28 3.49 7.01
C ASP A 185 -37.56 3.65 5.51
N TYR A 186 -38.31 2.69 4.95
CA TYR A 186 -38.88 2.84 3.62
C TYR A 186 -40.02 3.86 3.68
N LEU A 187 -39.68 5.09 3.29
CA LEU A 187 -40.60 6.17 2.93
C LEU A 187 -41.60 5.71 1.85
N PHE A 188 -42.75 5.19 2.27
CA PHE A 188 -43.97 5.21 1.47
C PHE A 188 -44.48 6.66 1.42
N LYS A 189 -43.93 7.44 0.49
CA LYS A 189 -44.44 8.77 0.18
C LYS A 189 -45.66 8.63 -0.73
N ASN A 190 -46.82 8.91 -0.13
CA ASN A 190 -48.12 9.12 -0.76
C ASN A 190 -48.02 9.69 -2.18
N LYS A 191 -48.68 9.02 -3.14
CA LYS A 191 -49.27 9.68 -4.31
C LYS A 191 -50.77 9.73 -4.12
N THR A 192 -51.28 10.95 -4.05
CA THR A 192 -52.63 11.35 -4.46
C THR A 192 -52.96 10.88 -5.87
#